data_AF-A0AAN6UAQ8-F1
#
_entry.id   AF-A0AAN6UAQ8-F1
#
_cell.length_a   1.000
_cell.length_b   1.000
_cell.length_c   1.000
_cell.angle_alpha   90.00
_cell.angle_beta   90.00
_cell.angle_gamma   90.00
#
_symmetry.space_group_name_H-M   'P 1'
#
loop_
_entity.id
_entity.type
_entity.pdbx_description
1 polymer ?
#
loop_
_entity_poly.entity_id
_entity_poly.type
_entity_poly.pdbx_seq_one_letter_code
_entity_poly.pdbx_strand_id
1 'polypeptide(L)'
;MRMLEGSNDVDEITHPVLNEVHELSIDSDFLLIVLKKSLLRRKGLKVVLMSATVDPERFSKYLGGAPVLTVPGRTFPVRVAYLEDAIKLTGYTVDQRNQEELTELDDDIEPEYSARIRNTLAQMDQYRIEYDLIVQLISKIAVDPDYVSYRKAILVF
;
A
#
# COMPACT_ATOMS: atom_id res chain seq x y z
N MET A 1 -7.15 -7.31 21.51
CA MET A 1 -7.38 -8.73 21.84
C MET A 1 -7.19 -9.02 23.33
N ARG A 2 -6.01 -8.76 23.93
CA ARG A 2 -5.78 -8.96 25.38
C ARG A 2 -6.78 -8.23 26.31
N MET A 3 -7.25 -7.05 25.93
CA MET A 3 -8.28 -6.34 26.71
C MET A 3 -9.60 -7.13 26.79
N LEU A 4 -9.92 -7.99 25.80
CA LEU A 4 -11.11 -8.86 25.83
C LEU A 4 -10.99 -10.00 26.85
N GLU A 5 -9.79 -10.30 27.34
CA GLU A 5 -9.55 -11.34 28.36
C GLU A 5 -9.78 -10.80 29.78
N GLY A 6 -9.68 -9.47 29.97
CA GLY A 6 -9.99 -8.79 31.23
C GLY A 6 -11.48 -8.48 31.35
N SER A 7 -12.18 -9.12 32.27
CA SER A 7 -13.64 -9.14 32.33
C SER A 7 -14.33 -7.81 32.66
N ASN A 8 -13.60 -6.73 32.97
CA ASN A 8 -14.20 -5.45 33.38
C ASN A 8 -13.89 -4.25 32.46
N ASP A 9 -12.72 -4.19 31.80
CA ASP A 9 -12.32 -2.96 31.08
C ASP A 9 -13.09 -2.74 29.77
N VAL A 10 -13.56 -3.81 29.14
CA VAL A 10 -14.28 -3.70 27.85
C VAL A 10 -15.72 -3.26 28.05
N ASP A 11 -16.28 -3.46 29.25
CA ASP A 11 -17.65 -3.05 29.56
C ASP A 11 -17.81 -1.54 29.72
N GLU A 12 -16.73 -0.83 30.02
CA GLU A 12 -16.66 0.62 30.01
C GLU A 12 -16.54 1.21 28.59
N ILE A 13 -16.07 0.43 27.62
CA ILE A 13 -15.91 0.89 26.23
C ILE A 13 -17.30 1.00 25.57
N THR A 14 -17.63 2.22 25.13
CA THR A 14 -18.91 2.51 24.46
C THR A 14 -18.79 2.61 22.94
N HIS A 15 -17.64 3.05 22.41
CA HIS A 15 -17.45 3.35 20.98
C HIS A 15 -16.11 2.80 20.44
N PRO A 16 -15.92 1.47 20.31
CA PRO A 16 -14.80 0.93 19.56
C PRO A 16 -14.78 1.43 18.11
N VAL A 17 -13.62 1.91 17.69
CA VAL A 17 -13.33 2.33 16.31
C VAL A 17 -12.28 1.40 15.73
N LEU A 18 -12.60 0.73 14.64
CA LEU A 18 -11.69 -0.14 13.91
C LEU A 18 -11.22 0.61 12.68
N ASN A 19 -9.92 0.94 12.65
CA ASN A 19 -9.31 1.58 11.49
C ASN A 19 -8.71 0.54 10.53
N GLU A 20 -8.57 0.92 9.26
CA GLU A 20 -8.00 0.09 8.18
C GLU A 20 -8.56 -1.33 8.08
N VAL A 21 -9.88 -1.46 8.19
CA VAL A 21 -10.55 -2.77 8.10
C VAL A 21 -10.39 -3.46 6.72
N HIS A 22 -9.76 -2.79 5.75
CA HIS A 22 -9.40 -3.38 4.46
C HIS A 22 -8.14 -4.23 4.48
N GLU A 23 -7.31 -4.16 5.52
CA GLU A 23 -6.07 -4.94 5.61
C GLU A 23 -6.32 -6.43 5.92
N LEU A 24 -7.59 -6.85 6.09
CA LEU A 24 -8.04 -8.26 6.24
C LEU A 24 -7.18 -9.11 7.18
N SER A 25 -6.68 -8.52 8.27
CA SER A 25 -5.91 -9.25 9.26
C SER A 25 -6.80 -10.24 10.03
N ILE A 26 -6.24 -11.38 10.43
CA ILE A 26 -6.96 -12.39 11.23
C ILE A 26 -7.49 -11.76 12.54
N ASP A 27 -6.70 -10.88 13.15
CA ASP A 27 -7.07 -10.22 14.40
C ASP A 27 -8.23 -9.23 14.20
N SER A 28 -8.23 -8.44 13.13
CA SER A 28 -9.33 -7.50 12.83
C SER A 28 -10.63 -8.25 12.52
N ASP A 29 -10.56 -9.34 11.77
CA ASP A 29 -11.72 -10.16 11.44
C ASP A 29 -12.30 -10.84 12.68
N PHE A 30 -11.44 -11.40 13.53
CA PHE A 30 -11.88 -11.98 14.79
C PHE A 30 -12.50 -10.92 15.71
N LEU A 31 -11.87 -9.75 15.84
CA LEU A 31 -12.40 -8.65 16.64
C LEU A 31 -13.78 -8.22 16.13
N LEU A 32 -13.97 -8.13 14.81
CA LEU A 32 -15.25 -7.78 14.21
C LEU A 32 -16.34 -8.82 14.54
N ILE A 33 -16.00 -10.12 14.54
CA ILE A 33 -16.93 -11.19 14.97
C ILE A 33 -17.32 -11.01 16.44
N VAL A 34 -16.37 -10.73 17.32
CA VAL A 34 -16.63 -10.51 18.75
C VAL A 34 -17.50 -9.28 18.98
N LEU A 35 -17.21 -8.18 18.29
CA LEU A 35 -17.97 -6.94 18.39
C LEU A 35 -19.39 -7.10 17.86
N LYS A 36 -19.58 -7.80 16.73
CA LYS A 36 -20.92 -8.12 16.20
C LYS A 36 -21.76 -8.91 17.21
N LYS A 37 -21.17 -9.91 17.87
CA LYS A 37 -21.85 -10.64 18.95
C LYS A 37 -22.17 -9.75 20.16
N SER A 38 -21.30 -8.80 20.47
CA SER A 38 -21.45 -7.90 21.61
C SER A 38 -22.51 -6.82 21.38
N LEU A 39 -22.66 -6.33 20.14
CA LEU A 39 -23.74 -5.41 19.74
C LEU A 39 -25.13 -5.99 20.01
N LEU A 40 -25.32 -7.30 19.88
CA LEU A 40 -26.59 -7.97 20.19
C LEU A 40 -26.93 -7.96 21.68
N ARG A 41 -25.92 -7.93 22.57
CA ARG A 41 -26.09 -7.97 24.02
C ARG A 41 -26.09 -6.57 24.66
N ARG A 42 -25.25 -5.67 24.16
CA ARG A 42 -25.00 -4.33 24.74
C ARG A 42 -25.62 -3.24 23.88
N LYS A 43 -26.87 -2.85 24.18
CA LYS A 43 -27.61 -1.81 23.43
C LYS A 43 -26.93 -0.44 23.41
N GLY A 44 -26.08 -0.13 24.39
CA GLY A 44 -25.30 1.11 24.46
C GLY A 44 -23.99 1.09 23.65
N LEU A 45 -23.57 -0.08 23.15
CA LEU A 45 -22.34 -0.22 22.38
C LEU A 45 -22.56 0.28 20.95
N LYS A 46 -21.63 1.07 20.44
CA LYS A 46 -21.57 1.55 19.06
C LYS A 46 -20.24 1.11 18.46
N VAL A 47 -20.24 0.63 17.22
CA VAL A 47 -19.01 0.24 16.52
C VAL A 47 -18.88 1.11 15.28
N VAL A 48 -17.70 1.68 15.09
CA VAL A 48 -17.36 2.45 13.90
C VAL A 48 -16.27 1.71 13.15
N LEU A 49 -16.48 1.48 11.85
CA LEU A 49 -15.47 0.93 10.95
C LEU A 49 -14.99 2.04 10.02
N MET A 50 -13.67 2.18 9.87
CA MET A 50 -13.03 3.15 8.99
C MET A 50 -12.15 2.42 7.98
N SER A 51 -12.19 2.86 6.73
CA SER A 51 -11.35 2.32 5.66
C SER A 51 -11.19 3.31 4.52
N ALA A 52 -10.02 3.30 3.87
CA ALA A 52 -9.72 4.13 2.72
C ALA A 52 -10.06 3.47 1.36
N THR A 53 -10.01 2.14 1.25
CA THR A 53 -10.00 1.42 -0.06
C THR A 53 -11.05 0.33 -0.20
N VAL A 54 -11.92 0.15 0.80
CA VAL A 54 -12.81 -1.03 0.85
C VAL A 54 -14.14 -0.82 0.14
N ASP A 55 -14.75 -1.93 -0.29
CA ASP A 55 -16.17 -2.00 -0.62
C ASP A 55 -17.01 -1.88 0.67
N PRO A 56 -17.57 -0.69 0.98
CA PRO A 56 -18.27 -0.48 2.24
C PRO A 56 -19.55 -1.33 2.32
N GLU A 57 -20.09 -1.79 1.19
CA GLU A 57 -21.33 -2.55 1.15
C GLU A 57 -21.16 -3.97 1.71
N ARG A 58 -19.98 -4.55 1.54
CA ARG A 58 -19.67 -5.85 2.16
C ARG A 58 -19.76 -5.77 3.69
N PHE A 59 -19.21 -4.71 4.30
CA PHE A 59 -19.26 -4.50 5.74
C PHE A 59 -20.66 -4.10 6.21
N SER A 60 -21.33 -3.22 5.47
CA SER A 60 -22.74 -2.86 5.71
C SER A 60 -23.62 -4.10 5.78
N LYS A 61 -23.57 -4.96 4.76
CA LYS A 61 -24.33 -6.22 4.70
C LYS A 61 -23.96 -7.16 5.85
N TYR A 62 -22.67 -7.31 6.16
CA TYR A 62 -22.23 -8.15 7.27
C TYR A 62 -22.79 -7.67 8.63
N LEU A 63 -22.89 -6.35 8.84
CA LEU A 63 -23.43 -5.73 10.05
C LEU A 63 -24.95 -5.51 10.01
N GLY A 64 -25.66 -6.07 9.02
CA GLY A 64 -27.12 -6.03 8.95
C GLY A 64 -27.68 -4.75 8.31
N GLY A 65 -26.98 -4.20 7.31
CA GLY A 65 -27.36 -2.96 6.62
C GLY A 65 -26.93 -1.72 7.37
N ALA A 66 -25.73 -1.73 7.95
CA ALA A 66 -25.22 -0.59 8.71
C ALA A 66 -25.05 0.65 7.80
N PRO A 67 -25.37 1.87 8.27
CA PRO A 67 -25.21 3.08 7.47
C PRO A 67 -23.78 3.27 6.99
N VAL A 68 -23.62 3.62 5.72
CA VAL A 68 -22.33 3.95 5.11
C VAL A 68 -22.20 5.46 4.99
N LEU A 69 -21.09 6.00 5.47
CA LEU A 69 -20.75 7.41 5.35
C LEU A 69 -19.50 7.53 4.48
N THR A 70 -19.64 8.20 3.34
CA THR A 70 -18.50 8.51 2.47
C THR A 70 -17.97 9.89 2.79
N VAL A 71 -16.74 9.95 3.28
CA VAL A 71 -16.02 11.22 3.49
C VAL A 71 -15.17 11.49 2.25
N PRO A 72 -15.40 12.59 1.51
CA PRO A 72 -14.59 12.89 0.34
C PRO A 72 -13.15 13.18 0.76
N GLY A 73 -12.22 12.39 0.22
CA GLY A 73 -10.80 12.66 0.35
C GLY A 73 -10.39 13.86 -0.49
N ARG A 74 -9.29 14.52 -0.09
CA ARG A 74 -8.58 15.47 -0.95
C ARG A 74 -7.31 14.79 -1.41
N THR A 75 -7.18 14.59 -2.71
CA THR A 75 -5.93 14.15 -3.34
C THR A 75 -5.30 15.35 -4.04
N PHE A 76 -3.98 15.30 -4.15
CA PHE A 76 -3.23 16.17 -5.06
C PHE A 76 -2.81 15.32 -6.26
N PRO A 77 -2.66 15.91 -7.45
CA PRO A 77 -2.18 15.16 -8.61
C PRO A 77 -0.82 14.53 -8.30
N VAL A 78 -0.72 13.22 -8.50
CA VAL A 78 0.52 12.46 -8.33
C VAL A 78 1.02 12.07 -9.71
N ARG A 79 2.27 12.43 -10.02
CA ARG A 79 2.94 11.93 -11.23
C ARG A 79 3.42 10.51 -10.97
N VAL A 80 2.96 9.59 -11.79
CA VAL A 80 3.39 8.19 -11.76
C VAL A 80 4.51 8.00 -12.79
N ALA A 81 5.51 7.22 -12.42
CA ALA A 81 6.62 6.81 -13.26
C ALA A 81 6.90 5.34 -12.98
N TYR A 82 7.33 4.61 -14.01
CA TYR A 82 7.56 3.17 -13.94
C TYR A 82 9.06 2.85 -13.91
N LEU A 83 9.40 1.56 -13.92
CA LEU A 83 10.77 1.10 -13.73
C LEU A 83 11.71 1.62 -14.82
N GLU A 84 11.25 1.66 -16.05
CA GLU A 84 11.93 2.17 -17.22
C GLU A 84 12.25 3.66 -17.11
N ASP A 85 11.38 4.46 -16.49
CA ASP A 85 11.64 5.86 -16.18
C ASP A 85 12.75 6.00 -15.14
N ALA A 86 12.75 5.15 -14.11
CA ALA A 86 13.78 5.16 -13.08
C ALA A 86 15.15 4.81 -13.67
N ILE A 87 15.23 3.81 -14.55
CA ILE A 87 16.46 3.45 -15.27
C ILE A 87 16.89 4.59 -16.19
N LYS A 88 15.97 5.21 -16.93
CA LYS A 88 16.25 6.35 -17.80
C LYS A 88 16.81 7.54 -17.03
N LEU A 89 16.23 7.84 -15.86
CA LEU A 89 16.59 8.99 -15.03
C LEU A 89 17.94 8.81 -14.33
N THR A 90 18.24 7.59 -13.88
CA THR A 90 19.48 7.27 -13.15
C THR A 90 20.63 6.87 -14.09
N GLY A 91 20.32 6.34 -15.27
CA GLY A 91 21.30 5.69 -16.14
C GLY A 91 21.77 4.33 -15.61
N TYR A 92 21.01 3.72 -14.69
CA TYR A 92 21.34 2.45 -14.06
C TYR A 92 21.59 1.34 -15.08
N THR A 93 22.52 0.44 -14.75
CA THR A 93 22.81 -0.77 -15.50
C THR A 93 23.14 -1.88 -14.52
N VAL A 94 22.66 -3.09 -14.78
CA VAL A 94 22.99 -4.26 -13.98
C VAL A 94 24.47 -4.62 -14.22
N ASP A 95 25.25 -4.69 -13.14
CA ASP A 95 26.65 -5.11 -13.18
C ASP A 95 26.72 -6.61 -13.54
N GLN A 96 27.55 -7.00 -14.51
CA GLN A 96 27.59 -8.33 -15.17
C GLN A 96 28.01 -9.53 -14.26
N ARG A 97 27.80 -9.48 -12.95
CA ARG A 97 28.37 -10.48 -12.03
C ARG A 97 27.57 -11.76 -11.84
N ASN A 98 26.34 -11.87 -12.36
CA ASN A 98 25.61 -13.14 -12.38
C ASN A 98 24.85 -13.26 -13.71
N GLN A 99 25.49 -13.87 -14.71
CA GLN A 99 24.78 -14.43 -15.85
C GLN A 99 24.31 -15.83 -15.47
N GLU A 100 23.01 -16.02 -15.33
CA GLU A 100 22.30 -17.24 -15.74
C GLU A 100 20.79 -16.97 -15.63
N GLU A 101 20.06 -17.35 -16.67
CA GLU A 101 18.61 -17.20 -16.92
C GLU A 101 18.14 -15.84 -17.48
N LEU A 102 17.99 -15.81 -18.81
CA LEU A 102 17.21 -14.80 -19.54
C LEU A 102 15.73 -15.04 -19.23
N THR A 103 15.07 -14.10 -18.56
CA THR A 103 13.61 -14.07 -18.45
C THR A 103 12.99 -13.52 -19.74
N GLU A 104 11.85 -14.09 -20.13
CA GLU A 104 11.09 -13.67 -21.30
C GLU A 104 10.67 -12.20 -21.18
N LEU A 105 10.81 -11.45 -22.28
CA LEU A 105 10.46 -10.03 -22.36
C LEU A 105 8.96 -9.84 -22.17
N ASP A 106 8.57 -8.81 -21.43
CA ASP A 106 7.19 -8.31 -21.41
C ASP A 106 6.95 -7.48 -22.69
N ASP A 107 5.95 -7.87 -23.49
CA ASP A 107 5.64 -7.24 -24.79
C ASP A 107 5.08 -5.80 -24.66
N ASP A 108 4.87 -5.32 -23.44
CA ASP A 108 4.26 -4.03 -23.12
C ASP A 108 5.25 -2.83 -23.12
N ILE A 109 6.53 -3.02 -23.46
CA ILE A 109 7.52 -1.93 -23.44
C ILE A 109 7.35 -1.01 -24.67
N GLU A 110 7.04 0.26 -24.43
CA GLU A 110 6.89 1.25 -25.50
C GLU A 110 8.17 1.40 -26.37
N PRO A 111 8.03 1.56 -27.69
CA PRO A 111 9.16 1.64 -28.62
C PRO A 111 10.04 2.89 -28.44
N GLU A 112 9.62 3.87 -27.62
CA GLU A 112 10.38 5.09 -27.32
C GLU A 112 11.62 4.82 -26.44
N TYR A 113 11.69 3.68 -25.75
CA TYR A 113 12.81 3.36 -24.86
C TYR A 113 14.05 2.86 -25.62
N SER A 114 15.19 3.45 -25.29
CA SER A 114 16.49 3.08 -25.87
C SER A 114 16.80 1.59 -25.67
N ALA A 115 17.53 0.98 -26.63
CA ALA A 115 17.93 -0.43 -26.56
C ALA A 115 18.68 -0.78 -25.26
N ARG A 116 19.39 0.20 -24.67
CA ARG A 116 20.04 0.06 -23.37
C ARG A 116 19.04 -0.19 -22.24
N ILE A 117 17.96 0.59 -22.16
CA ILE A 117 16.95 0.46 -21.10
C ILE A 117 16.28 -0.91 -21.18
N ARG A 118 15.89 -1.34 -22.39
CA ARG A 118 15.31 -2.68 -22.61
C ARG A 118 16.25 -3.80 -22.18
N ASN A 119 17.53 -3.69 -22.51
CA ASN A 119 18.52 -4.70 -22.09
C ASN A 119 18.72 -4.72 -20.57
N THR A 120 18.69 -3.55 -19.91
CA THR A 120 18.78 -3.49 -18.44
C THR A 120 17.54 -4.11 -17.79
N LEU A 121 16.33 -3.80 -18.27
CA LEU A 121 15.09 -4.39 -17.77
C LEU A 121 15.06 -5.92 -17.91
N ALA A 122 15.51 -6.44 -19.06
CA ALA A 122 15.56 -7.88 -19.32
C ALA A 122 16.55 -8.63 -18.41
N GLN A 123 17.48 -7.92 -17.77
CA GLN A 123 18.46 -8.50 -16.84
C GLN A 123 18.05 -8.36 -15.37
N MET A 124 16.96 -7.66 -15.07
CA MET A 124 16.51 -7.45 -13.70
C MET A 124 15.70 -8.66 -13.22
N ASP A 125 16.05 -9.13 -12.02
CA ASP A 125 15.30 -10.18 -11.34
C ASP A 125 14.06 -9.58 -10.66
N GLN A 126 12.87 -9.99 -11.12
CA GLN A 126 11.59 -9.51 -10.60
C GLN A 126 11.34 -9.91 -9.13
N TYR A 127 12.06 -10.90 -8.60
CA TYR A 127 11.94 -11.35 -7.21
C TYR A 127 12.91 -10.64 -6.26
N ARG A 128 13.77 -9.75 -6.77
CA ARG A 128 14.78 -9.05 -5.98
C ARG A 128 14.61 -7.55 -6.05
N ILE A 129 14.86 -6.90 -4.92
CA ILE A 129 14.88 -5.44 -4.83
C ILE A 129 16.27 -4.93 -5.21
N GLU A 130 16.34 -4.12 -6.26
CA GLU A 130 17.56 -3.43 -6.71
C GLU A 130 17.85 -2.21 -5.83
N TYR A 131 18.49 -2.43 -4.67
CA TYR A 131 18.80 -1.34 -3.72
C TYR A 131 19.69 -0.24 -4.33
N ASP A 132 20.62 -0.59 -5.22
CA ASP A 132 21.49 0.39 -5.87
C ASP A 132 20.70 1.34 -6.78
N LEU A 133 19.70 0.82 -7.50
CA LEU A 133 18.79 1.64 -8.30
C LEU A 133 17.99 2.61 -7.40
N ILE A 134 17.49 2.13 -6.26
CA ILE A 134 16.76 2.96 -5.29
C ILE A 134 17.65 4.11 -4.78
N VAL A 135 18.89 3.80 -4.37
CA VAL A 135 19.84 4.81 -3.89
C VAL A 135 20.17 5.84 -4.97
N GLN A 136 20.41 5.39 -6.21
CA GLN A 136 20.66 6.29 -7.34
C GLN A 136 19.44 7.17 -7.63
N LEU A 137 18.24 6.62 -7.57
CA LEU A 137 16.99 7.35 -7.80
C LEU A 137 16.78 8.43 -6.72
N ILE A 138 16.95 8.08 -5.45
CA ILE A 138 16.86 9.03 -4.33
C ILE A 138 17.87 10.17 -4.50
N SER A 139 19.13 9.82 -4.82
CA SER A 139 20.20 10.80 -5.05
C SER A 139 19.85 11.74 -6.20
N LYS A 140 19.34 11.19 -7.30
CA LYS A 140 18.95 11.95 -8.49
C LYS A 140 17.79 12.90 -8.18
N ILE A 141 16.73 12.43 -7.52
CA ILE A 141 15.59 13.26 -7.09
C ILE A 141 16.04 14.36 -6.12
N ALA A 142 16.98 14.07 -5.22
CA ALA A 142 17.44 15.04 -4.23
C ALA A 142 18.26 16.20 -4.84
N VAL A 143 19.06 15.91 -5.87
CA VAL A 143 20.03 16.86 -6.43
C VAL A 143 19.51 17.57 -7.68
N ASP A 144 18.70 16.90 -8.50
CA ASP A 144 18.30 17.42 -9.80
C ASP A 144 17.36 18.64 -9.68
N PRO A 145 17.67 19.78 -10.33
CA PRO A 145 16.83 20.98 -10.32
C PRO A 145 15.40 20.75 -10.80
N ASP A 146 15.18 19.79 -11.71
CA ASP A 146 13.85 19.48 -12.24
C ASP A 146 12.94 18.82 -11.19
N TYR A 147 13.53 18.33 -10.09
CA TYR A 147 12.83 17.60 -9.02
C TYR A 147 12.77 18.36 -7.69
N VAL A 148 13.04 19.66 -7.70
CA VAL A 148 13.03 20.52 -6.49
C VAL A 148 11.69 20.47 -5.74
N SER A 149 10.56 20.29 -6.42
CA SER A 149 9.25 20.12 -5.79
C SER A 149 9.10 18.81 -5.02
N TYR A 150 9.84 17.77 -5.40
CA TYR A 150 9.72 16.41 -4.86
C TYR A 150 10.76 16.09 -3.77
N ARG A 151 11.89 16.79 -3.71
CA ARG A 151 13.01 16.47 -2.79
C ARG A 151 12.80 16.78 -1.30
N LYS A 152 11.65 17.32 -0.88
CA LYS A 152 11.42 17.76 0.51
C LYS A 152 11.39 16.60 1.50
N ALA A 153 10.81 15.47 1.07
CA ALA A 153 10.76 14.23 1.83
C ALA A 153 10.60 13.09 0.82
N ILE A 154 11.29 11.98 1.04
CA ILE A 154 11.20 10.79 0.20
C ILE A 154 10.82 9.62 1.12
N LEU A 155 9.76 8.91 0.76
CA LEU A 155 9.27 7.72 1.45
C LEU A 155 9.55 6.51 0.55
N VAL A 156 10.24 5.51 1.09
CA VAL A 156 10.50 4.23 0.43
C VAL A 156 9.75 3.17 1.22
N PHE A 157 8.98 2.34 0.51
CA PHE A 157 8.27 1.20 1.08
C PHE A 157 9.08 -0.08 0.90
#